data_AF-A0A0D7W257-F1
#
_entry.id   AF-A0A0D7W257-F1
#
_cell.length_a   1.000
_cell.length_b   1.000
_cell.length_c   1.000
_cell.angle_alpha   90.00
_cell.angle_beta   90.00
_cell.angle_gamma   90.00
#
_symmetry.space_group_name_H-M   'P 1'
#
loop_
_entity.id
_entity.type
_entity.pdbx_description
1 polymer ?
#
loop_
_entity_poly.entity_id
_entity_poly.type
_entity_poly.pdbx_seq_one_letter_code
_entity_poly.pdbx_strand_id
1 'polypeptide(L)'
;MEEKKLDINSIIGFVLIFGILMYMLWQNQPTQEELEAEEKAKQEQVEAEKKANDTKVAEAETYNVGSEVDSLQLVQLKNKLGAFAYSATQSSKNETIVESDLLALKFSNKGGYLSEVRLKNFVDYDSVPIYLIKDNNSGFNINFGTTDSRVLNTKDLPFVPTVTKNGNNTVVSMKLKVSESKFLEYRYEIKDNDYMMDFTIRSQGLSDVINGSQAINLNWDLKGYRHAKSISYENRYTDIHYEYEDGKADYTGARDADDDLEDVTWIGYKQHFFTSVLLTDKAFKTANIKAENLVDDETIDTVYTKYFAAKMPLELQGGEINQPMDLYFGPSEFKTLNAYDRNLDEIVPFGWGIFGWINRYIFMPLFGFLGGWMPYGIAIVVMTILVKICLSFVQYKQFLSQAKMKILKPELDAIREKHKNNKMKAQQETMALQTKAGASPMAGCLPALIQLPVFYALFQFFPSAFDLRQKSFLWADDLSSYDVIAELPFNIPFYGNHVSLFPILASVAIFFYMRLTTGQNVQTAPQQEGMPDMAKMMKYMMYFSPIMMLFFFNNYASGLSLYYFISNLISIGIILVIKNFILDEDKIHAQIQEKKKQPRKQNRFQRKMAEMMEQAEQQQKMQQNKRK
;
A
#
# COMPACT_ATOMS: atom_id res chain seq x y z
N MET A 1 -22.78 50.44 -4.38
CA MET A 1 -22.12 49.91 -3.18
C MET A 1 -23.24 49.42 -2.28
N GLU A 2 -23.41 48.11 -2.15
CA GLU A 2 -24.27 47.52 -1.13
C GLU A 2 -23.44 46.46 -0.40
N GLU A 3 -23.35 46.62 0.91
CA GLU A 3 -22.57 45.78 1.81
C GLU A 3 -23.13 44.35 1.80
N LYS A 4 -22.28 43.40 1.40
CA LYS A 4 -22.52 41.97 1.57
C LYS A 4 -22.45 41.63 3.06
N LYS A 5 -23.58 41.67 3.74
CA LYS A 5 -23.71 41.02 5.05
C LYS A 5 -23.55 39.51 4.84
N LEU A 6 -22.68 38.92 5.66
CA LEU A 6 -22.58 37.47 5.82
C LEU A 6 -23.99 36.92 6.05
N ASP A 7 -24.38 35.92 5.26
CA ASP A 7 -25.65 35.25 5.42
C ASP A 7 -25.59 34.36 6.67
N ILE A 8 -25.93 34.97 7.81
CA ILE A 8 -25.96 34.35 9.13
C ILE A 8 -26.85 33.09 9.10
N ASN A 9 -27.88 33.05 8.25
CA ASN A 9 -28.75 31.89 8.12
C ASN A 9 -28.04 30.70 7.45
N SER A 10 -27.11 30.94 6.53
CA SER A 10 -26.26 29.88 5.96
C SER A 10 -25.25 29.35 6.98
N ILE A 11 -24.69 30.21 7.84
CA ILE A 11 -23.78 29.79 8.92
C ILE A 11 -24.53 28.99 9.99
N ILE A 12 -25.71 29.45 10.39
CA ILE A 12 -26.60 28.72 11.31
C ILE A 12 -27.00 27.36 10.68
N GLY A 13 -27.25 27.33 9.38
CA GLY A 13 -27.50 26.09 8.64
C GLY A 13 -26.34 25.09 8.71
N PHE A 14 -25.09 25.54 8.51
CA PHE A 14 -23.91 24.67 8.65
C PHE A 14 -23.67 24.22 10.09
N VAL A 15 -23.92 25.07 11.08
CA VAL A 15 -23.80 24.72 12.51
C VAL A 15 -24.90 23.72 12.91
N LEU A 16 -26.13 23.86 12.40
CA LEU A 16 -27.21 22.91 12.62
C LEU A 16 -26.96 21.57 11.91
N ILE A 17 -26.43 21.58 10.68
CA ILE A 17 -26.06 20.34 9.97
C ILE A 17 -24.90 19.64 10.69
N PHE A 18 -23.90 20.39 11.16
CA PHE A 18 -22.81 19.84 11.97
C PHE A 18 -23.33 19.30 13.32
N GLY A 19 -24.26 20.00 13.97
CA GLY A 19 -24.92 19.55 15.20
C GLY A 19 -25.80 18.30 14.99
N ILE A 20 -26.51 18.21 13.88
CA ILE A 20 -27.31 17.03 13.50
C ILE A 20 -26.39 15.86 13.16
N LEU A 21 -25.27 16.08 12.45
CA LEU A 21 -24.28 15.04 12.16
C LEU A 21 -23.60 14.54 13.45
N MET A 22 -23.25 15.43 14.38
CA MET A 22 -22.72 15.08 15.69
C MET A 22 -23.76 14.35 16.55
N TYR A 23 -25.04 14.75 16.49
CA TYR A 23 -26.14 14.06 17.17
C TYR A 23 -26.43 12.68 16.57
N MET A 24 -26.35 12.54 15.24
CA MET A 24 -26.51 11.26 14.54
C MET A 24 -25.34 10.31 14.81
N LEU A 25 -24.12 10.84 14.95
CA LEU A 25 -22.94 10.10 15.40
C LEU A 25 -23.03 9.70 16.88
N TRP A 26 -23.61 10.54 17.74
CA TRP A 26 -23.87 10.24 19.15
C TRP A 26 -24.97 9.19 19.33
N GLN A 27 -26.02 9.23 18.51
CA GLN A 27 -27.14 8.28 18.54
C GLN A 27 -26.79 6.91 17.92
N ASN A 28 -25.75 6.85 17.09
CA ASN A 28 -25.18 5.62 16.51
C ASN A 28 -23.94 5.10 17.26
N GLN A 29 -23.66 5.59 18.47
CA GLN A 29 -22.71 4.89 19.35
C GLN A 29 -23.36 3.59 19.83
N PRO A 30 -22.66 2.44 19.78
CA PRO A 30 -23.19 1.19 20.31
C PRO A 30 -23.59 1.38 21.76
N THR A 31 -24.80 0.93 22.09
CA THR A 31 -25.40 1.14 23.41
C THR A 31 -24.56 0.42 24.46
N GLN A 32 -24.51 0.91 25.71
CA GLN A 32 -23.70 0.29 26.77
C GLN A 32 -24.04 -1.21 26.98
N GLU A 33 -25.31 -1.60 26.75
CA GLU A 33 -25.75 -3.00 26.75
C GLU A 33 -25.24 -3.83 25.56
N GLU A 34 -24.99 -3.21 24.39
CA GLU A 34 -24.40 -3.89 23.22
C GLU A 34 -22.89 -4.05 23.39
N LEU A 35 -22.20 -3.06 23.98
CA LEU A 35 -20.79 -3.16 24.39
C LEU A 35 -20.60 -4.21 25.49
N GLU A 36 -21.49 -4.25 26.49
CA GLU A 36 -21.49 -5.28 27.53
C GLU A 36 -21.89 -6.66 27.00
N ALA A 37 -22.75 -6.74 25.97
CA ALA A 37 -23.07 -8.00 25.29
C ALA A 37 -21.91 -8.49 24.41
N GLU A 38 -21.17 -7.58 23.77
CA GLU A 38 -19.97 -7.89 22.99
C GLU A 38 -18.79 -8.25 23.91
N GLU A 39 -18.63 -7.56 25.05
CA GLU A 39 -17.68 -7.93 26.11
C GLU A 39 -18.08 -9.24 26.79
N LYS A 40 -19.36 -9.51 27.04
CA LYS A 40 -19.83 -10.81 27.52
C LYS A 40 -19.64 -11.89 26.48
N ALA A 41 -19.87 -11.63 25.20
CA ALA A 41 -19.62 -12.61 24.14
C ALA A 41 -18.12 -12.90 23.99
N LYS A 42 -17.26 -11.87 24.09
CA LYS A 42 -15.80 -12.01 24.15
C LYS A 42 -15.35 -12.72 25.43
N GLN A 43 -15.95 -12.43 26.58
CA GLN A 43 -15.65 -13.11 27.84
C GLN A 43 -16.16 -14.55 27.84
N GLU A 44 -17.32 -14.86 27.26
CA GLU A 44 -17.85 -16.22 27.09
C GLU A 44 -17.02 -17.00 26.07
N GLN A 45 -16.49 -16.36 25.02
CA GLN A 45 -15.51 -16.98 24.11
C GLN A 45 -14.17 -17.23 24.79
N VAL A 46 -13.65 -16.27 25.57
CA VAL A 46 -12.42 -16.43 26.36
C VAL A 46 -12.61 -17.43 27.51
N GLU A 47 -13.81 -17.54 28.07
CA GLU A 47 -14.15 -18.50 29.12
C GLU A 47 -14.47 -19.89 28.55
N ALA A 48 -14.97 -19.99 27.31
CA ALA A 48 -15.05 -21.22 26.55
C ALA A 48 -13.66 -21.70 26.10
N GLU A 49 -12.75 -20.80 25.73
CA GLU A 49 -11.33 -21.10 25.50
C GLU A 49 -10.60 -21.48 26.79
N LYS A 50 -10.91 -20.84 27.93
CA LYS A 50 -10.38 -21.22 29.25
C LYS A 50 -10.95 -22.55 29.73
N LYS A 51 -12.23 -22.86 29.50
CA LYS A 51 -12.83 -24.17 29.81
C LYS A 51 -12.33 -25.27 28.87
N ALA A 52 -11.94 -24.94 27.63
CA ALA A 52 -11.21 -25.84 26.75
C ALA A 52 -9.75 -26.05 27.20
N ASN A 53 -9.15 -25.06 27.87
CA ASN A 53 -7.80 -25.13 28.45
C ASN A 53 -7.74 -25.63 29.91
N ASP A 54 -8.88 -25.87 30.57
CA ASP A 54 -8.95 -26.34 31.97
C ASP A 54 -8.83 -27.88 32.10
N THR A 55 -8.12 -28.50 31.15
CA THR A 55 -7.48 -29.80 31.43
C THR A 55 -6.12 -29.51 32.03
N LYS A 56 -6.10 -29.30 33.36
CA LYS A 56 -4.91 -29.17 34.24
C LYS A 56 -3.57 -29.30 33.52
N VAL A 57 -3.06 -28.19 33.01
CA VAL A 57 -1.65 -28.05 32.65
C VAL A 57 -0.89 -27.99 33.97
N ALA A 58 -0.25 -29.10 34.32
CA ALA A 58 0.74 -29.11 35.38
C ALA A 58 1.83 -28.08 35.06
N GLU A 59 2.20 -27.27 36.05
CA GLU A 59 3.37 -26.40 36.00
C GLU A 59 4.55 -27.16 35.38
N ALA A 60 5.18 -26.55 34.39
CA ALA A 60 6.40 -27.07 33.80
C ALA A 60 7.52 -27.00 34.85
N GLU A 61 7.66 -28.05 35.63
CA GLU A 61 8.87 -28.30 36.39
C GLU A 61 10.06 -28.30 35.43
N THR A 62 11.02 -27.43 35.74
CA THR A 62 12.24 -27.23 34.97
C THR A 62 13.18 -28.40 35.23
N TYR A 63 13.17 -29.39 34.34
CA TYR A 63 14.15 -30.46 34.36
C TYR A 63 15.40 -30.08 33.56
N ASN A 64 16.50 -29.95 34.29
CA ASN A 64 17.88 -29.96 33.77
C ASN A 64 18.16 -31.36 33.20
N VAL A 65 18.45 -31.44 31.91
CA VAL A 65 19.04 -32.65 31.32
C VAL A 65 20.51 -32.36 31.12
N GLY A 66 21.27 -32.60 32.18
CA GLY A 66 22.66 -33.01 32.05
C GLY A 66 22.71 -34.43 31.45
N SER A 67 23.88 -34.82 30.99
CA SER A 67 24.22 -35.99 30.16
C SER A 67 23.92 -37.39 30.74
N GLU A 68 22.97 -37.55 31.65
CA GLU A 68 22.43 -38.84 32.09
C GLU A 68 20.90 -38.76 32.13
N VAL A 69 20.24 -39.36 31.15
CA VAL A 69 18.76 -39.40 31.12
C VAL A 69 18.30 -40.46 32.11
N ASP A 70 17.64 -40.03 33.19
CA ASP A 70 17.03 -40.93 34.17
C ASP A 70 15.95 -41.81 33.49
N SER A 71 15.94 -43.10 33.84
CA SER A 71 14.93 -44.08 33.45
C SER A 71 13.48 -43.58 33.58
N LEU A 72 13.17 -42.79 34.61
CA LEU A 72 11.84 -42.19 34.82
C LEU A 72 11.51 -41.11 33.79
N GLN A 73 12.49 -40.28 33.41
CA GLN A 73 12.32 -39.24 32.39
C GLN A 73 12.09 -39.85 31.00
N LEU A 74 12.78 -40.96 30.67
CA LEU A 74 12.56 -41.69 29.42
C LEU A 74 11.13 -42.23 29.30
N VAL A 75 10.58 -42.78 30.39
CA VAL A 75 9.20 -43.28 30.41
C VAL A 75 8.20 -42.14 30.22
N GLN A 76 8.41 -40.99 30.88
CA GLN A 76 7.57 -39.81 30.70
C GLN A 76 7.63 -39.26 29.28
N LEU A 77 8.83 -39.17 28.68
CA LEU A 77 9.03 -38.75 27.30
C LEU A 77 8.32 -39.69 26.32
N LYS A 78 8.42 -41.01 26.53
CA LYS A 78 7.72 -42.00 25.71
C LYS A 78 6.20 -41.89 25.85
N ASN A 79 5.70 -41.63 27.05
CA ASN A 79 4.27 -41.43 27.30
C ASN A 79 3.73 -40.14 26.66
N LYS A 80 4.56 -39.11 26.47
CA LYS A 80 4.16 -37.84 25.86
C LYS A 80 4.35 -37.82 24.34
N LEU A 81 5.51 -38.26 23.86
CA LEU A 81 5.98 -38.12 22.47
C LEU A 81 5.87 -39.40 21.63
N GLY A 82 5.52 -40.53 22.25
CA GLY A 82 5.39 -41.81 21.58
C GLY A 82 6.70 -42.22 20.87
N ALA A 83 6.59 -42.54 19.58
CA ALA A 83 7.71 -42.93 18.72
C ALA A 83 8.81 -41.85 18.63
N PHE A 84 8.48 -40.57 18.81
CA PHE A 84 9.42 -39.45 18.70
C PHE A 84 10.22 -39.16 19.98
N ALA A 85 9.98 -39.92 21.06
CA ALA A 85 10.79 -39.81 22.27
C ALA A 85 12.28 -40.08 22.02
N TYR A 86 12.61 -40.84 20.97
CA TYR A 86 14.00 -41.06 20.54
C TYR A 86 14.72 -39.76 20.19
N SER A 87 14.06 -38.83 19.50
CA SER A 87 14.64 -37.52 19.17
C SER A 87 14.99 -36.70 20.41
N ALA A 88 14.18 -36.82 21.48
CA ALA A 88 14.37 -36.10 22.72
C ALA A 88 15.63 -36.51 23.50
N THR A 89 16.16 -37.72 23.27
CA THR A 89 17.39 -38.18 23.93
C THR A 89 18.66 -37.69 23.24
N GLN A 90 18.56 -37.24 21.98
CA GLN A 90 19.68 -36.77 21.16
C GLN A 90 19.66 -35.25 20.92
N SER A 91 18.50 -34.62 21.03
CA SER A 91 18.33 -33.18 20.81
C SER A 91 18.90 -32.38 21.97
N SER A 92 19.55 -31.25 21.66
CA SER A 92 19.95 -30.25 22.64
C SER A 92 18.90 -29.13 22.70
N LYS A 93 18.69 -28.53 23.86
CA LYS A 93 17.79 -27.36 24.01
C LYS A 93 18.35 -26.06 23.42
N ASN A 94 19.61 -26.06 22.98
CA ASN A 94 20.26 -24.87 22.43
C ASN A 94 19.72 -24.55 21.03
N GLU A 95 20.00 -23.36 20.53
CA GLU A 95 19.72 -23.00 19.14
C GLU A 95 20.90 -23.36 18.24
N THR A 96 20.62 -23.66 16.97
CA THR A 96 21.66 -23.82 15.94
C THR A 96 21.82 -22.51 15.19
N ILE A 97 23.03 -21.95 15.15
CA ILE A 97 23.31 -20.64 14.55
C ILE A 97 24.05 -20.83 13.23
N VAL A 98 23.57 -20.17 12.17
CA VAL A 98 24.22 -20.14 10.86
C VAL A 98 24.20 -18.72 10.32
N GLU A 99 25.31 -18.30 9.72
CA GLU A 99 25.40 -17.01 9.04
C GLU A 99 25.77 -17.21 7.56
N SER A 100 25.20 -16.37 6.71
CA SER A 100 25.65 -16.11 5.34
C SER A 100 26.13 -14.67 5.22
N ASP A 101 26.47 -14.23 4.00
CA ASP A 101 26.85 -12.84 3.76
C ASP A 101 25.70 -11.86 4.05
N LEU A 102 24.46 -12.26 3.74
CA LEU A 102 23.27 -11.39 3.83
C LEU A 102 22.41 -11.65 5.06
N LEU A 103 22.44 -12.87 5.61
CA LEU A 103 21.54 -13.32 6.67
C LEU A 103 22.31 -13.82 7.90
N ALA A 104 21.79 -13.52 9.09
CA ALA A 104 22.15 -14.26 10.30
C ALA A 104 20.90 -14.98 10.81
N LEU A 105 21.02 -16.29 10.97
CA LEU A 105 19.91 -17.21 11.19
C LEU A 105 20.11 -17.98 12.49
N LYS A 106 19.04 -18.12 13.27
CA LYS A 106 18.98 -19.07 14.38
C LYS A 106 17.84 -20.04 14.16
N PHE A 107 18.14 -21.32 14.35
CA PHE A 107 17.19 -22.42 14.26
C PHE A 107 16.90 -22.93 15.66
N SER A 108 15.62 -23.02 16.00
CA SER A 108 15.20 -23.63 17.25
C SER A 108 15.31 -25.15 17.13
N ASN A 109 16.16 -25.77 17.97
CA ASN A 109 16.19 -27.22 18.08
C ASN A 109 14.87 -27.78 18.65
N LYS A 110 14.09 -26.96 19.36
CA LYS A 110 12.70 -27.28 19.70
C LYS A 110 11.78 -26.69 18.62
N GLY A 111 11.32 -27.51 17.69
CA GLY A 111 10.48 -27.04 16.58
C GLY A 111 11.10 -27.20 15.19
N GLY A 112 12.42 -27.16 15.09
CA GLY A 112 13.13 -27.25 13.81
C GLY A 112 12.99 -26.01 12.92
N TYR A 113 12.30 -24.96 13.36
CA TYR A 113 12.03 -23.74 12.59
C TYR A 113 13.05 -22.62 12.85
N LEU A 114 13.03 -21.58 12.03
CA LEU A 114 13.82 -20.35 12.22
C LEU A 114 13.26 -19.52 13.38
N SER A 115 13.99 -19.45 14.50
CA SER A 115 13.65 -18.61 15.66
C SER A 115 14.15 -17.17 15.53
N GLU A 116 15.15 -16.93 14.69
CA GLU A 116 15.66 -15.59 14.41
C GLU A 116 16.11 -15.48 12.95
N VAL A 117 15.71 -14.39 12.29
CA VAL A 117 16.14 -14.02 10.95
C VAL A 117 16.50 -12.54 10.93
N ARG A 118 17.81 -12.26 10.89
CA ARG A 118 18.36 -10.90 10.83
C ARG A 118 18.95 -10.62 9.45
N LEU A 119 18.57 -9.49 8.87
CA LEU A 119 19.16 -9.01 7.62
C LEU A 119 20.43 -8.19 7.95
N LYS A 120 21.61 -8.66 7.55
CA LYS A 120 22.91 -8.10 7.98
C LYS A 120 23.18 -6.68 7.46
N ASN A 121 22.61 -6.33 6.32
CA ASN A 121 22.90 -5.07 5.62
C ASN A 121 21.91 -3.94 5.93
N PHE A 122 20.93 -4.16 6.82
CA PHE A 122 19.86 -3.20 7.06
C PHE A 122 19.67 -2.90 8.55
N VAL A 123 19.39 -1.63 8.81
CA VAL A 123 18.95 -1.13 10.12
C VAL A 123 17.65 -0.35 9.95
N ASP A 124 16.84 -0.22 11.00
CA ASP A 124 15.60 0.57 11.02
C ASP A 124 15.85 2.08 11.14
N TYR A 125 14.79 2.86 11.36
CA TYR A 125 14.86 4.31 11.50
C TYR A 125 15.64 4.78 12.74
N ASP A 126 15.79 3.94 13.77
CA ASP A 126 16.56 4.20 14.99
C ASP A 126 17.96 3.55 14.95
N SER A 127 18.40 3.10 13.77
CA SER A 127 19.67 2.39 13.56
C SER A 127 19.79 1.04 14.27
N VAL A 128 18.66 0.41 14.63
CA VAL A 128 18.62 -0.95 15.17
C VAL A 128 18.63 -1.96 14.01
N PRO A 129 19.40 -3.07 14.10
CA PRO A 129 19.41 -4.09 13.03
C PRO A 129 18.02 -4.63 12.70
N ILE A 130 17.76 -4.88 11.41
CA ILE A 130 16.47 -5.42 10.96
C ILE A 130 16.37 -6.91 11.27
N TYR A 131 15.39 -7.25 12.10
CA TYR A 131 14.95 -8.64 12.34
C TYR A 131 13.56 -8.83 11.76
N LEU A 132 13.41 -9.79 10.85
CA LEU A 132 12.09 -10.22 10.38
C LEU A 132 11.47 -11.22 11.35
N ILE A 133 12.31 -12.09 11.91
CA ILE A 133 11.91 -13.05 12.95
C ILE A 133 12.78 -12.82 14.17
N LYS A 134 12.15 -12.64 15.34
CA LYS A 134 12.78 -12.56 16.65
C LYS A 134 11.72 -12.67 17.76
N ASP A 135 12.14 -12.98 18.98
CA ASP A 135 11.32 -12.88 20.19
C ASP A 135 9.96 -13.60 20.08
N ASN A 136 9.94 -14.74 19.36
CA ASN A 136 8.76 -15.56 19.06
C ASN A 136 7.62 -14.83 18.31
N ASN A 137 7.95 -13.84 17.48
CA ASN A 137 6.99 -13.17 16.62
C ASN A 137 6.51 -14.05 15.44
N SER A 138 7.11 -15.21 15.19
CA SER A 138 6.74 -16.12 14.11
C SER A 138 6.58 -17.56 14.59
N GLY A 139 5.67 -18.28 13.95
CA GLY A 139 5.52 -19.73 14.07
C GLY A 139 5.60 -20.41 12.71
N PHE A 140 6.26 -21.56 12.67
CA PHE A 140 6.31 -22.42 11.50
C PHE A 140 6.26 -23.88 11.97
N ASN A 141 5.17 -24.58 11.67
CA ASN A 141 4.94 -25.92 12.19
C ASN A 141 3.98 -26.74 11.34
N ILE A 142 4.05 -28.06 11.50
CA ILE A 142 3.03 -28.97 11.00
C ILE A 142 2.32 -29.65 12.17
N ASN A 143 1.01 -29.83 12.03
CA ASN A 143 0.22 -30.71 12.89
C ASN A 143 0.02 -32.04 12.18
N PHE A 144 0.27 -33.16 12.87
CA PHE A 144 0.03 -34.49 12.31
C PHE A 144 -0.47 -35.47 13.36
N GLY A 145 -1.31 -36.40 12.90
CA GLY A 145 -1.75 -37.55 13.68
C GLY A 145 -0.72 -38.67 13.66
N THR A 146 -0.68 -39.44 14.73
CA THR A 146 0.08 -40.69 14.79
C THR A 146 -0.85 -41.91 14.78
N THR A 147 -0.31 -43.06 14.41
CA THR A 147 -1.04 -44.34 14.40
C THR A 147 -1.46 -44.81 15.80
N ASP A 148 -0.84 -44.28 16.86
CA ASP A 148 -1.24 -44.48 18.27
C ASP A 148 -2.22 -43.39 18.78
N SER A 149 -2.93 -42.73 17.88
CA SER A 149 -4.00 -41.77 18.16
C SER A 149 -3.57 -40.50 18.92
N ARG A 150 -2.31 -40.08 18.77
CA ARG A 150 -1.83 -38.78 19.25
C ARG A 150 -1.93 -37.75 18.14
N VAL A 151 -2.06 -36.49 18.53
CA VAL A 151 -1.88 -35.35 17.64
C VAL A 151 -0.67 -34.58 18.15
N LEU A 152 0.34 -34.45 17.29
CA LEU A 152 1.59 -33.78 17.62
C LEU A 152 1.75 -32.53 16.76
N ASN A 153 2.31 -31.48 17.36
CA ASN A 153 2.70 -30.24 16.67
C ASN A 153 4.22 -30.14 16.67
N THR A 154 4.83 -29.98 15.50
CA THR A 154 6.31 -29.95 15.41
C THR A 154 6.94 -28.85 16.25
N LYS A 155 6.29 -27.70 16.47
CA LYS A 155 6.77 -26.58 17.32
C LYS A 155 7.21 -27.02 18.71
N ASP A 156 6.57 -28.07 19.25
CA ASP A 156 6.85 -28.59 20.57
C ASP A 156 7.81 -29.78 20.62
N LEU A 157 8.26 -30.24 19.45
CA LEU A 157 9.05 -31.46 19.33
C LEU A 157 10.55 -31.17 19.26
N PRO A 158 11.39 -32.05 19.85
CA PRO A 158 12.83 -31.87 19.87
C PRO A 158 13.47 -32.39 18.58
N PHE A 159 13.89 -31.49 17.70
CA PHE A 159 14.65 -31.80 16.50
C PHE A 159 16.14 -31.92 16.81
N VAL A 160 16.82 -32.82 16.12
CA VAL A 160 18.27 -33.02 16.17
C VAL A 160 18.89 -32.26 14.99
N PRO A 161 19.68 -31.20 15.23
CA PRO A 161 20.30 -30.43 14.15
C PRO A 161 21.53 -31.15 13.58
N THR A 162 21.83 -30.90 12.32
CA THR A 162 23.09 -31.24 11.67
C THR A 162 23.42 -30.16 10.65
N VAL A 163 24.60 -29.55 10.76
CA VAL A 163 25.07 -28.52 9.83
C VAL A 163 26.19 -29.09 8.98
N THR A 164 26.05 -29.00 7.66
CA THR A 164 27.05 -29.48 6.70
C THR A 164 27.27 -28.45 5.61
N LYS A 165 28.40 -28.55 4.91
CA LYS A 165 28.68 -27.75 3.72
C LYS A 165 28.51 -28.61 2.47
N ASN A 166 27.83 -28.08 1.47
CA ASN A 166 27.66 -28.68 0.15
C ASN A 166 28.18 -27.70 -0.90
N GLY A 167 29.45 -27.82 -1.28
CA GLY A 167 30.14 -26.78 -2.06
C GLY A 167 30.18 -25.47 -1.26
N ASN A 168 29.63 -24.39 -1.83
CA ASN A 168 29.51 -23.09 -1.14
C ASN A 168 28.29 -23.04 -0.21
N ASN A 169 27.28 -23.88 -0.43
CA ASN A 169 26.03 -23.82 0.31
C ASN A 169 26.19 -24.41 1.72
N THR A 170 25.46 -23.84 2.67
CA THR A 170 25.33 -24.38 4.04
C THR A 170 24.01 -25.12 4.15
N VAL A 171 24.05 -26.40 4.51
CA VAL A 171 22.86 -27.23 4.70
C VAL A 171 22.63 -27.42 6.19
N VAL A 172 21.47 -26.97 6.67
CA VAL A 172 20.98 -27.21 8.04
C VAL A 172 19.87 -28.24 7.96
N SER A 173 20.14 -29.42 8.50
CA SER A 173 19.19 -30.52 8.58
C SER A 173 18.66 -30.62 10.01
N MET A 174 17.38 -30.30 10.19
CA MET A 174 16.69 -30.46 11.47
C MET A 174 15.88 -31.75 11.38
N LYS A 175 16.28 -32.79 12.12
CA LYS A 175 15.61 -34.10 12.07
C LYS A 175 14.87 -34.41 13.37
N LEU A 176 13.56 -34.61 13.26
CA LEU A 176 12.75 -35.20 14.30
C LEU A 176 12.77 -36.74 14.13
N LYS A 177 13.55 -37.43 14.97
CA LYS A 177 13.87 -38.85 14.79
C LYS A 177 12.94 -39.78 15.57
N VAL A 178 12.56 -40.89 14.92
CA VAL A 178 11.99 -42.09 15.57
C VAL A 178 13.08 -43.16 15.76
N SER A 179 14.02 -43.22 14.81
CA SER A 179 15.25 -44.02 14.89
C SER A 179 16.33 -43.35 14.03
N GLU A 180 17.53 -43.93 13.93
CA GLU A 180 18.57 -43.40 13.02
C GLU A 180 18.17 -43.44 11.53
N SER A 181 17.27 -44.36 11.15
CA SER A 181 16.82 -44.51 9.76
C SER A 181 15.41 -43.98 9.49
N LYS A 182 14.66 -43.58 10.54
CA LYS A 182 13.29 -43.08 10.45
C LYS A 182 13.16 -41.69 11.06
N PHE A 183 12.76 -40.70 10.26
CA PHE A 183 12.69 -39.31 10.72
C PHE A 183 11.79 -38.43 9.84
N LEU A 184 11.35 -37.32 10.42
CA LEU A 184 10.84 -36.14 9.71
C LEU A 184 11.96 -35.11 9.67
N GLU A 185 12.21 -34.50 8.52
CA GLU A 185 13.30 -33.56 8.31
C GLU A 185 12.78 -32.23 7.75
N TYR A 186 13.20 -31.15 8.39
CA TYR A 186 13.22 -29.81 7.83
C TYR A 186 14.65 -29.55 7.34
N ARG A 187 14.84 -29.53 6.03
CA ARG A 187 16.14 -29.32 5.40
C ARG A 187 16.18 -27.91 4.80
N TYR A 188 17.10 -27.10 5.30
CA TYR A 188 17.38 -25.76 4.79
C TYR A 188 18.71 -25.77 4.04
N GLU A 189 18.75 -25.21 2.84
CA GLU A 189 19.97 -25.00 2.07
C GLU A 189 20.17 -23.51 1.81
N ILE A 190 21.11 -22.93 2.56
CA ILE A 190 21.45 -21.52 2.53
C ILE A 190 22.55 -21.31 1.50
N LYS A 191 22.27 -20.47 0.51
CA LYS A 191 23.22 -20.04 -0.52
C LYS A 191 23.95 -18.77 -0.06
N ASP A 192 25.22 -18.65 -0.43
CA ASP A 192 25.99 -17.43 -0.15
C ASP A 192 25.49 -16.29 -1.05
N ASN A 193 25.47 -15.07 -0.50
CA ASN A 193 25.00 -13.86 -1.18
C ASN A 193 23.57 -13.95 -1.78
N ASP A 194 22.68 -14.72 -1.15
CA ASP A 194 21.27 -14.86 -1.54
C ASP A 194 20.34 -14.69 -0.33
N TYR A 195 19.17 -14.08 -0.54
CA TYR A 195 18.10 -13.97 0.46
C TYR A 195 17.12 -15.15 0.39
N MET A 196 17.17 -15.94 -0.69
CA MET A 196 16.39 -17.15 -0.88
C MET A 196 17.19 -18.38 -0.40
N MET A 197 16.50 -19.27 0.32
CA MET A 197 17.03 -20.57 0.75
C MET A 197 16.10 -21.68 0.29
N ASP A 198 16.67 -22.79 -0.17
CA ASP A 198 15.88 -23.95 -0.52
C ASP A 198 15.40 -24.60 0.79
N PHE A 199 14.13 -24.97 0.85
CA PHE A 199 13.52 -25.53 2.04
C PHE A 199 12.72 -26.80 1.70
N THR A 200 12.99 -27.91 2.37
CA THR A 200 12.26 -29.15 2.11
C THR A 200 11.75 -29.75 3.40
N ILE A 201 10.45 -30.03 3.44
CA ILE A 201 9.85 -30.91 4.44
C ILE A 201 9.79 -32.31 3.85
N ARG A 202 10.50 -33.26 4.45
CA ARG A 202 10.45 -34.66 4.02
C ARG A 202 10.38 -35.63 5.18
N SER A 203 9.72 -36.76 5.00
CA SER A 203 9.78 -37.87 5.92
C SER A 203 10.42 -39.10 5.27
N GLN A 204 11.04 -39.92 6.11
CA GLN A 204 11.64 -41.18 5.72
C GLN A 204 11.20 -42.27 6.70
N GLY A 205 10.51 -43.29 6.20
CA GLY A 205 10.10 -44.47 6.97
C GLY A 205 9.12 -44.16 8.08
N LEU A 206 8.28 -43.12 7.92
CA LEU A 206 7.26 -42.72 8.88
C LEU A 206 5.85 -43.15 8.47
N SER A 207 5.68 -43.87 7.35
CA SER A 207 4.38 -44.36 6.90
C SER A 207 3.64 -45.26 7.92
N ASP A 208 4.36 -45.91 8.85
CA ASP A 208 3.79 -46.70 9.95
C ASP A 208 3.60 -45.93 11.26
N VAL A 209 4.09 -44.68 11.32
CA VAL A 209 4.03 -43.81 12.50
C VAL A 209 3.02 -42.68 12.32
N ILE A 210 3.03 -42.03 11.16
CA ILE A 210 2.12 -40.92 10.82
C ILE A 210 0.80 -41.50 10.29
N ASN A 211 -0.31 -41.03 10.84
CA ASN A 211 -1.64 -41.38 10.36
C ASN A 211 -1.98 -40.56 9.12
N GLY A 212 -1.74 -41.15 7.93
CA GLY A 212 -2.02 -40.50 6.66
C GLY A 212 -3.51 -40.26 6.34
N SER A 213 -4.44 -40.75 7.16
CA SER A 213 -5.87 -40.42 7.03
C SER A 213 -6.25 -39.07 7.66
N GLN A 214 -5.37 -38.51 8.50
CA GLN A 214 -5.57 -37.17 9.06
C GLN A 214 -4.87 -36.12 8.20
N ALA A 215 -5.51 -34.97 8.01
CA ALA A 215 -4.92 -33.86 7.26
C ALA A 215 -3.69 -33.33 8.01
N ILE A 216 -2.56 -33.24 7.29
CA ILE A 216 -1.34 -32.60 7.77
C ILE A 216 -1.35 -31.19 7.24
N ASN A 217 -1.41 -30.20 8.14
CA ASN A 217 -1.42 -28.80 7.75
C ASN A 217 -0.10 -28.15 8.14
N LEU A 218 0.52 -27.47 7.19
CA LEU A 218 1.57 -26.50 7.43
C LEU A 218 0.93 -25.19 7.89
N ASN A 219 1.26 -24.76 9.10
CA ASN A 219 0.88 -23.47 9.64
C ASN A 219 2.12 -22.58 9.67
N TRP A 220 1.99 -21.42 9.05
CA TRP A 220 2.98 -20.36 9.09
C TRP A 220 2.31 -19.10 9.61
N ASP A 221 2.91 -18.43 10.58
CA ASP A 221 2.40 -17.21 11.17
C ASP A 221 3.52 -16.22 11.46
N LEU A 222 3.20 -14.92 11.42
CA LEU A 222 4.15 -13.83 11.64
C LEU A 222 3.44 -12.59 12.16
N LYS A 223 3.94 -12.02 13.27
CA LYS A 223 3.67 -10.65 13.69
C LYS A 223 4.74 -9.74 13.10
N GLY A 224 4.35 -8.90 12.15
CA GLY A 224 5.24 -7.96 11.48
C GLY A 224 5.74 -6.89 12.44
N TYR A 225 7.05 -6.74 12.56
CA TYR A 225 7.67 -5.65 13.31
C TYR A 225 7.52 -4.31 12.57
N ARG A 226 7.43 -3.22 13.34
CA ARG A 226 7.63 -1.88 12.82
C ARG A 226 9.10 -1.64 12.50
N HIS A 227 9.40 -1.13 11.32
CA HIS A 227 10.73 -0.74 10.86
C HIS A 227 10.83 0.71 10.38
N ALA A 228 9.71 1.42 10.29
CA ALA A 228 9.64 2.80 9.84
C ALA A 228 9.21 3.75 10.96
N LYS A 229 9.55 5.03 10.77
CA LYS A 229 9.26 6.10 11.72
C LYS A 229 7.76 6.33 11.94
N SER A 230 6.90 6.14 10.93
CA SER A 230 5.44 6.16 11.10
C SER A 230 4.89 4.75 10.99
N ILE A 231 4.33 4.24 12.10
CA ILE A 231 3.72 2.91 12.12
C ILE A 231 2.48 2.86 11.21
N SER A 232 1.65 3.91 11.23
CA SER A 232 0.45 4.03 10.40
C SER A 232 0.78 4.02 8.90
N TYR A 233 1.85 4.72 8.52
CA TYR A 233 2.33 4.75 7.14
C TYR A 233 2.87 3.39 6.71
N GLU A 234 3.69 2.74 7.54
CA GLU A 234 4.21 1.40 7.28
C GLU A 234 3.07 0.38 7.16
N ASN A 235 2.13 0.41 8.10
CA ASN A 235 1.00 -0.51 8.17
C ASN A 235 0.10 -0.45 6.92
N ARG A 236 0.00 0.70 6.25
CA ARG A 236 -0.72 0.85 4.97
C ARG A 236 -0.13 0.01 3.84
N TYR A 237 1.17 -0.28 3.90
CA TYR A 237 1.89 -1.08 2.90
C TYR A 237 2.26 -2.48 3.41
N THR A 238 1.68 -2.88 4.54
CA THR A 238 1.86 -4.18 5.16
C THR A 238 0.62 -5.04 4.90
N ASP A 239 0.78 -6.11 4.14
CA ASP A 239 -0.28 -6.95 3.61
C ASP A 239 0.24 -8.34 3.19
N ILE A 240 -0.69 -9.26 2.92
CA ILE A 240 -0.36 -10.56 2.32
C ILE A 240 -0.46 -10.43 0.81
N HIS A 241 0.60 -10.83 0.12
CA HIS A 241 0.60 -11.06 -1.32
C HIS A 241 0.62 -12.57 -1.59
N TYR A 242 0.02 -13.01 -2.69
CA TYR A 242 0.02 -14.43 -3.06
C TYR A 242 -0.12 -14.61 -4.57
N GLU A 243 0.36 -15.75 -5.06
CA GLU A 243 0.11 -16.23 -6.43
C GLU A 243 -0.79 -17.45 -6.40
N TYR A 244 -1.74 -17.48 -7.33
CA TYR A 244 -2.78 -18.48 -7.46
C TYR A 244 -3.05 -18.77 -8.94
N GLU A 245 -3.67 -19.93 -9.22
CA GLU A 245 -4.07 -20.34 -10.58
C GLU A 245 -2.94 -20.22 -11.63
N ASP A 246 -1.69 -20.53 -11.22
CA ASP A 246 -0.50 -20.56 -12.09
C ASP A 246 -0.24 -19.24 -12.84
N GLY A 247 0.22 -18.23 -12.10
CA GLY A 247 0.71 -16.96 -12.65
C GLY A 247 -0.16 -15.72 -12.39
N LYS A 248 -1.31 -15.86 -11.72
CA LYS A 248 -2.08 -14.70 -11.24
C LYS A 248 -1.62 -14.31 -9.85
N ALA A 249 -1.39 -13.02 -9.62
CA ALA A 249 -1.04 -12.49 -8.31
C ALA A 249 -2.13 -11.55 -7.79
N ASP A 250 -2.39 -11.60 -6.49
CA ASP A 250 -3.28 -10.68 -5.79
C ASP A 250 -2.76 -10.40 -4.37
N TYR A 251 -3.41 -9.49 -3.65
CA TYR A 251 -3.01 -9.06 -2.32
C TYR A 251 -4.21 -8.66 -1.46
N THR A 252 -4.09 -8.82 -0.15
CA THR A 252 -5.17 -8.47 0.79
C THR A 252 -5.35 -6.97 0.92
N GLY A 253 -4.27 -6.20 0.73
CA GLY A 253 -4.20 -4.77 1.04
C GLY A 253 -4.24 -4.50 2.55
N ALA A 254 -4.51 -3.23 2.91
CA ALA A 254 -4.48 -2.79 4.30
C ALA A 254 -5.65 -3.30 5.17
N ARG A 255 -6.63 -4.04 4.62
CA ARG A 255 -7.76 -4.60 5.38
C ARG A 255 -7.36 -5.84 6.19
N ASP A 256 -8.24 -6.21 7.10
CA ASP A 256 -8.26 -7.56 7.66
C ASP A 256 -8.77 -8.55 6.59
N ALA A 257 -8.29 -9.78 6.67
CA ALA A 257 -8.63 -10.85 5.72
C ALA A 257 -8.69 -12.20 6.42
N ASP A 258 -9.60 -13.05 5.95
CA ASP A 258 -9.70 -14.48 6.27
C ASP A 258 -10.25 -15.14 4.99
N ASP A 259 -9.33 -15.40 4.06
CA ASP A 259 -9.64 -15.73 2.68
C ASP A 259 -9.16 -17.16 2.38
N ASP A 260 -10.02 -17.98 1.77
CA ASP A 260 -9.66 -19.29 1.25
C ASP A 260 -9.23 -19.16 -0.23
N LEU A 261 -8.05 -19.68 -0.52
CA LEU A 261 -7.41 -19.63 -1.83
C LEU A 261 -7.28 -21.04 -2.42
N GLU A 262 -7.28 -21.13 -3.74
CA GLU A 262 -7.08 -22.36 -4.50
C GLU A 262 -5.82 -22.26 -5.37
N ASP A 263 -5.15 -23.39 -5.59
CA ASP A 263 -3.96 -23.52 -6.45
C ASP A 263 -2.86 -22.47 -6.18
N VAL A 264 -2.41 -22.37 -4.93
CA VAL A 264 -1.45 -21.37 -4.45
C VAL A 264 -0.01 -21.85 -4.59
N THR A 265 0.82 -21.09 -5.31
CA THR A 265 2.24 -21.38 -5.54
C THR A 265 3.17 -20.60 -4.61
N TRP A 266 2.77 -19.40 -4.17
CA TRP A 266 3.50 -18.68 -3.13
C TRP A 266 2.62 -17.76 -2.30
N ILE A 267 3.04 -17.53 -1.06
CA ILE A 267 2.45 -16.58 -0.11
C ILE A 267 3.59 -15.72 0.46
N GLY A 268 3.41 -14.41 0.42
CA GLY A 268 4.34 -13.41 0.91
C GLY A 268 3.72 -12.56 2.02
N TYR A 269 4.34 -12.58 3.20
CA TYR A 269 4.07 -11.62 4.27
C TYR A 269 4.89 -10.37 4.01
N LYS A 270 4.27 -9.41 3.34
CA LYS A 270 4.91 -8.15 3.00
C LYS A 270 4.76 -7.17 4.16
N GLN A 271 5.88 -6.73 4.70
CA GLN A 271 6.00 -5.47 5.41
C GLN A 271 6.39 -4.38 4.40
N HIS A 272 6.41 -3.11 4.80
CA HIS A 272 6.59 -2.00 3.84
C HIS A 272 7.82 -2.16 2.91
N PHE A 273 9.01 -2.35 3.47
CA PHE A 273 10.25 -2.50 2.68
C PHE A 273 10.90 -3.88 2.74
N PHE A 274 10.30 -4.83 3.46
CA PHE A 274 10.82 -6.18 3.62
C PHE A 274 9.70 -7.19 3.47
N THR A 275 10.04 -8.39 3.04
CA THR A 275 9.05 -9.45 2.84
C THR A 275 9.63 -10.80 3.23
N SER A 276 8.76 -11.63 3.77
CA SER A 276 9.01 -13.06 3.97
C SER A 276 8.12 -13.82 3.00
N VAL A 277 8.67 -14.72 2.18
CA VAL A 277 7.89 -15.47 1.17
C VAL A 277 8.14 -16.96 1.33
N LEU A 278 7.06 -17.74 1.31
CA LEU A 278 7.09 -19.19 1.15
C LEU A 278 6.54 -19.52 -0.24
N LEU A 279 7.30 -20.27 -1.02
CA LEU A 279 6.94 -20.65 -2.39
C LEU A 279 7.23 -22.12 -2.68
N THR A 280 6.54 -22.67 -3.67
CA THR A 280 6.64 -24.08 -4.08
C THR A 280 6.47 -24.20 -5.60
N ASP A 281 7.15 -25.16 -6.22
CA ASP A 281 6.94 -25.50 -7.63
C ASP A 281 5.62 -26.26 -7.83
N LYS A 282 5.15 -26.95 -6.79
CA LYS A 282 3.89 -27.69 -6.80
C LYS A 282 2.89 -26.95 -5.94
N ALA A 283 1.91 -26.32 -6.57
CA ALA A 283 0.89 -25.53 -5.90
C ALA A 283 0.19 -26.30 -4.77
N PHE A 284 -0.05 -25.62 -3.65
CA PHE A 284 -0.98 -26.06 -2.64
C PHE A 284 -2.39 -25.99 -3.23
N LYS A 285 -3.12 -27.11 -3.22
CA LYS A 285 -4.50 -27.16 -3.72
C LYS A 285 -5.39 -26.12 -3.08
N THR A 286 -5.21 -25.92 -1.77
CA THR A 286 -5.90 -24.89 -1.01
C THR A 286 -4.95 -24.24 -0.01
N ALA A 287 -5.22 -22.99 0.33
CA ALA A 287 -4.59 -22.30 1.45
C ALA A 287 -5.60 -21.37 2.10
N ASN A 288 -5.69 -21.37 3.42
CA ASN A 288 -6.41 -20.33 4.16
C ASN A 288 -5.39 -19.28 4.61
N ILE A 289 -5.64 -18.01 4.33
CA ILE A 289 -4.80 -16.89 4.76
C ILE A 289 -5.55 -15.96 5.69
N LYS A 290 -4.86 -15.44 6.70
CA LYS A 290 -5.40 -14.49 7.67
C LYS A 290 -4.49 -13.29 7.82
N ALA A 291 -5.07 -12.09 7.75
CA ALA A 291 -4.40 -10.84 8.06
C ALA A 291 -5.21 -10.05 9.09
N GLU A 292 -4.57 -9.60 10.17
CA GLU A 292 -5.20 -8.78 11.21
C GLU A 292 -4.35 -7.55 11.49
N ASN A 293 -4.97 -6.37 11.50
CA ASN A 293 -4.34 -5.16 11.96
C ASN A 293 -4.09 -5.23 13.47
N LEU A 294 -2.88 -4.88 13.92
CA LEU A 294 -2.51 -4.83 15.33
C LEU A 294 -2.32 -3.39 15.84
N VAL A 295 -2.60 -2.39 15.00
CA VAL A 295 -2.48 -0.96 15.33
C VAL A 295 -3.86 -0.35 15.46
N ASP A 296 -4.32 -0.21 16.70
CA ASP A 296 -5.56 0.49 17.05
C ASP A 296 -5.27 1.91 17.54
N ASP A 297 -4.25 2.07 18.40
CA ASP A 297 -3.76 3.36 18.89
C ASP A 297 -2.26 3.51 18.64
N GLU A 298 -1.89 4.41 17.73
CA GLU A 298 -0.50 4.67 17.32
C GLU A 298 0.43 5.09 18.48
N THR A 299 -0.12 5.52 19.62
CA THR A 299 0.65 5.91 20.82
C THR A 299 0.94 4.75 21.77
N ILE A 300 0.18 3.66 21.66
CA ILE A 300 0.30 2.46 22.50
C ILE A 300 0.90 1.32 21.66
N ASP A 301 0.31 1.07 20.50
CA ASP A 301 0.67 0.00 19.58
C ASP A 301 1.86 0.44 18.72
N THR A 302 3.05 0.29 19.27
CA THR A 302 4.27 0.88 18.70
C THR A 302 5.25 -0.15 18.12
N VAL A 303 5.02 -1.44 18.38
CA VAL A 303 5.99 -2.53 18.10
C VAL A 303 5.61 -3.35 16.87
N TYR A 304 4.35 -3.71 16.74
CA TYR A 304 3.86 -4.60 15.68
C TYR A 304 2.85 -3.89 14.78
N THR A 305 2.88 -4.19 13.48
CA THR A 305 1.95 -3.61 12.50
C THR A 305 0.76 -4.52 12.25
N LYS A 306 1.02 -5.78 11.86
CA LYS A 306 -0.01 -6.77 11.51
C LYS A 306 0.37 -8.16 11.96
N TYR A 307 -0.64 -8.97 12.19
CA TYR A 307 -0.53 -10.42 12.28
C TYR A 307 -0.89 -11.06 10.95
N PHE A 308 -0.09 -12.03 10.53
CA PHE A 308 -0.28 -12.84 9.35
C PHE A 308 -0.33 -14.31 9.74
N ALA A 309 -1.19 -15.07 9.07
CA ALA A 309 -1.18 -16.53 9.16
C ALA A 309 -1.55 -17.16 7.81
N ALA A 310 -1.00 -18.34 7.54
CA ALA A 310 -1.35 -19.18 6.42
C ALA A 310 -1.41 -20.64 6.87
N LYS A 311 -2.46 -21.34 6.44
CA LYS A 311 -2.66 -22.77 6.67
C LYS A 311 -2.79 -23.50 5.35
N MET A 312 -1.80 -24.35 5.05
CA MET A 312 -1.68 -25.06 3.78
C MET A 312 -1.66 -26.58 4.03
N PRO A 313 -2.60 -27.36 3.48
CA PRO A 313 -2.56 -28.81 3.57
C PRO A 313 -1.36 -29.39 2.79
N LEU A 314 -0.64 -30.31 3.42
CA LEU A 314 0.45 -31.06 2.80
C LEU A 314 -0.06 -32.40 2.28
N GLU A 315 0.30 -32.73 1.04
CA GLU A 315 -0.01 -34.04 0.45
C GLU A 315 1.06 -35.08 0.81
N LEU A 316 0.61 -36.31 1.09
CA LEU A 316 1.48 -37.46 1.23
C LEU A 316 1.69 -38.15 -0.13
N GLN A 317 2.93 -38.48 -0.44
CA GLN A 317 3.32 -39.24 -1.62
C GLN A 317 3.81 -40.61 -1.17
N GLY A 318 3.07 -41.68 -1.51
CA GLY A 318 3.44 -43.04 -1.08
C GLY A 318 3.44 -43.24 0.45
N GLY A 319 2.66 -42.46 1.19
CA GLY A 319 2.60 -42.49 2.66
C GLY A 319 3.69 -41.67 3.37
N GLU A 320 4.51 -40.93 2.61
CA GLU A 320 5.57 -40.06 3.14
C GLU A 320 5.34 -38.61 2.70
N ILE A 321 5.85 -37.66 3.49
CA ILE A 321 5.90 -36.24 3.14
C ILE A 321 7.13 -36.04 2.25
N ASN A 322 6.95 -35.33 1.13
CA ASN A 322 8.06 -34.83 0.32
C ASN A 322 7.61 -33.54 -0.37
N GLN A 323 7.90 -32.40 0.25
CA GLN A 323 7.44 -31.09 -0.17
C GLN A 323 8.65 -30.15 -0.29
N PRO A 324 9.26 -30.06 -1.50
CA PRO A 324 10.27 -29.06 -1.81
C PRO A 324 9.60 -27.68 -1.97
N MET A 325 10.21 -26.68 -1.35
CA MET A 325 9.76 -25.30 -1.26
C MET A 325 10.99 -24.39 -1.25
N ASP A 326 10.78 -23.08 -1.32
CA ASP A 326 11.79 -22.08 -1.06
C ASP A 326 11.28 -21.08 -0.01
N LEU A 327 12.20 -20.52 0.76
CA LEU A 327 11.94 -19.45 1.71
C LEU A 327 12.76 -18.23 1.32
N TYR A 328 12.11 -17.09 1.16
CA TYR A 328 12.77 -15.80 0.95
C TYR A 328 12.59 -14.92 2.18
N PHE A 329 13.68 -14.33 2.66
CA PHE A 329 13.68 -13.35 3.74
C PHE A 329 14.57 -12.17 3.35
N GLY A 330 13.98 -11.05 2.96
CA GLY A 330 14.79 -9.98 2.39
C GLY A 330 14.04 -8.70 2.06
N PRO A 331 14.70 -7.76 1.35
CA PRO A 331 14.09 -6.51 0.94
C PRO A 331 12.99 -6.73 -0.10
N SER A 332 11.96 -5.89 -0.07
CA SER A 332 10.90 -5.83 -1.09
C SER A 332 11.36 -5.01 -2.30
N GLU A 333 12.54 -5.33 -2.82
CA GLU A 333 13.17 -4.62 -3.95
C GLU A 333 12.85 -5.34 -5.26
N PHE A 334 12.28 -4.60 -6.22
CA PHE A 334 11.92 -5.16 -7.54
C PHE A 334 13.08 -5.86 -8.24
N LYS A 335 14.28 -5.27 -8.24
CA LYS A 335 15.44 -5.84 -8.93
C LYS A 335 15.81 -7.22 -8.36
N THR A 336 15.78 -7.35 -7.04
CA THR A 336 16.08 -8.60 -6.33
C THR A 336 14.99 -9.64 -6.57
N LEU A 337 13.72 -9.26 -6.38
CA LEU A 337 12.58 -10.18 -6.54
C LEU A 337 12.38 -10.64 -8.00
N ASN A 338 12.54 -9.74 -8.97
CA ASN A 338 12.45 -10.05 -10.40
C ASN A 338 13.59 -10.95 -10.89
N ALA A 339 14.75 -10.97 -10.20
CA ALA A 339 15.89 -11.79 -10.60
C ALA A 339 15.67 -13.29 -10.38
N TYR A 340 14.73 -13.67 -9.51
CA TYR A 340 14.41 -15.08 -9.25
C TYR A 340 13.57 -15.73 -10.36
N ASP A 341 12.89 -14.94 -11.21
CA ASP A 341 12.00 -15.46 -12.28
C ASP A 341 10.86 -16.35 -11.73
N ARG A 342 10.29 -15.96 -10.58
CA ARG A 342 9.22 -16.67 -9.85
C ARG A 342 7.97 -15.80 -9.63
N ASN A 343 7.78 -14.78 -10.47
CA ASN A 343 6.68 -13.79 -10.36
C ASN A 343 6.62 -13.04 -9.01
N LEU A 344 7.72 -13.02 -8.25
CA LEU A 344 7.80 -12.35 -6.95
C LEU A 344 7.83 -10.83 -7.07
N ASP A 345 8.08 -10.30 -8.26
CA ASP A 345 8.12 -8.87 -8.51
C ASP A 345 6.74 -8.19 -8.36
N GLU A 346 5.65 -8.96 -8.42
CA GLU A 346 4.28 -8.51 -8.12
C GLU A 346 4.06 -8.16 -6.63
N ILE A 347 5.00 -8.52 -5.74
CA ILE A 347 5.01 -8.05 -4.34
C ILE A 347 5.23 -6.54 -4.28
N VAL A 348 5.91 -5.95 -5.27
CA VAL A 348 6.19 -4.51 -5.29
C VAL A 348 4.96 -3.76 -5.80
N PRO A 349 4.33 -2.88 -4.99
CA PRO A 349 3.05 -2.28 -5.32
C PRO A 349 3.21 -1.13 -6.33
N PHE A 350 3.40 -1.47 -7.61
CA PHE A 350 3.51 -0.46 -8.67
C PHE A 350 2.16 0.11 -9.12
N GLY A 351 1.05 -0.43 -8.63
CA GLY A 351 -0.30 -0.03 -9.02
C GLY A 351 -0.83 -0.80 -10.22
N TRP A 352 -2.15 -0.74 -10.42
CA TRP A 352 -2.86 -1.56 -11.40
C TRP A 352 -2.73 -1.06 -12.84
N GLY A 353 -2.79 -1.97 -13.82
CA GLY A 353 -2.90 -1.64 -15.25
C GLY A 353 -1.83 -0.68 -15.79
N ILE A 354 -2.26 0.45 -16.35
CA ILE A 354 -1.35 1.43 -16.97
C ILE A 354 -0.37 2.07 -15.97
N PHE A 355 -0.75 2.18 -14.70
CA PHE A 355 0.09 2.82 -13.68
C PHE A 355 1.30 1.94 -13.35
N GLY A 356 1.07 0.63 -13.17
CA GLY A 356 2.13 -0.36 -13.00
C GLY A 356 3.07 -0.42 -14.19
N TRP A 357 2.52 -0.36 -15.41
CA TRP A 357 3.32 -0.29 -16.64
C TRP A 357 4.23 0.95 -16.68
N ILE A 358 3.72 2.14 -16.36
CA ILE A 358 4.52 3.37 -16.30
C ILE A 358 5.64 3.23 -15.26
N ASN A 359 5.32 2.70 -14.07
CA ASN A 359 6.30 2.53 -13.01
C ASN A 359 7.41 1.55 -13.39
N ARG A 360 7.06 0.35 -13.86
CA ARG A 360 7.99 -0.72 -14.22
C ARG A 360 8.92 -0.33 -15.38
N TYR A 361 8.39 0.33 -16.42
CA TYR A 361 9.15 0.58 -17.66
C TYR A 361 9.67 2.01 -17.83
N ILE A 362 9.14 2.99 -17.12
CA ILE A 362 9.54 4.40 -17.26
C ILE A 362 10.24 4.89 -16.00
N PHE A 363 9.55 4.91 -14.85
CA PHE A 363 10.09 5.56 -13.66
C PHE A 363 11.18 4.76 -12.95
N MET A 364 11.02 3.44 -12.79
CA MET A 364 12.05 2.58 -12.19
C MET A 364 13.40 2.67 -12.94
N PRO A 365 13.47 2.41 -14.26
CA PRO A 365 14.74 2.49 -14.99
C PRO A 365 15.32 3.90 -14.99
N LEU A 366 14.48 4.92 -15.15
CA LEU A 366 14.93 6.32 -15.13
C LEU A 366 15.50 6.71 -13.76
N PHE A 367 14.82 6.32 -12.68
CA PHE A 367 15.25 6.64 -11.32
C PHE A 367 16.50 5.87 -10.93
N GLY A 368 16.59 4.57 -11.25
CA GLY A 368 17.80 3.78 -11.05
C GLY A 368 18.99 4.32 -11.86
N PHE A 369 18.76 4.75 -13.10
CA PHE A 369 19.79 5.41 -13.91
C PHE A 369 20.26 6.70 -13.24
N LEU A 370 19.36 7.58 -12.79
CA LEU A 370 19.73 8.83 -12.13
C LEU A 370 20.44 8.56 -10.79
N GLY A 371 19.86 7.72 -9.93
CA GLY A 371 20.42 7.38 -8.61
C GLY A 371 21.81 6.73 -8.66
N GLY A 372 22.19 6.12 -9.78
CA GLY A 372 23.51 5.52 -9.96
C GLY A 372 24.68 6.52 -10.00
N TRP A 373 24.46 7.80 -10.32
CA TRP A 373 25.53 8.80 -10.46
C TRP A 373 25.26 10.15 -9.77
N MET A 374 24.07 10.34 -9.18
CA MET A 374 23.77 11.53 -8.37
C MET A 374 23.03 11.17 -7.07
N PRO A 375 23.10 12.04 -6.04
CA PRO A 375 22.33 11.86 -4.81
C PRO A 375 20.83 11.70 -5.10
N TYR A 376 20.16 10.78 -4.39
CA TYR A 376 18.77 10.43 -4.65
C TYR A 376 17.80 11.62 -4.60
N GLY A 377 17.98 12.59 -3.69
CA GLY A 377 17.15 13.80 -3.68
C GLY A 377 17.31 14.66 -4.94
N ILE A 378 18.51 14.72 -5.53
CA ILE A 378 18.76 15.37 -6.82
C ILE A 378 18.16 14.54 -7.95
N ALA A 379 18.24 13.21 -7.89
CA ALA A 379 17.58 12.32 -8.85
C ALA A 379 16.07 12.57 -8.91
N ILE A 380 15.41 12.77 -7.75
CA ILE A 380 13.99 13.17 -7.68
C ILE A 380 13.77 14.50 -8.42
N VAL A 381 14.58 15.52 -8.15
CA VAL A 381 14.46 16.83 -8.79
C VAL A 381 14.63 16.74 -10.30
N VAL A 382 15.66 16.06 -10.78
CA VAL A 382 15.95 15.88 -12.21
C VAL A 382 14.86 15.08 -12.91
N MET A 383 14.42 13.96 -12.31
CA MET A 383 13.28 13.18 -12.82
C MET A 383 12.03 14.06 -12.95
N THR A 384 11.75 14.88 -11.94
CA THR A 384 10.62 15.82 -11.96
C THR A 384 10.72 16.82 -13.12
N ILE A 385 11.91 17.37 -13.35
CA ILE A 385 12.18 18.29 -14.46
C ILE A 385 11.91 17.61 -15.80
N LEU A 386 12.43 16.40 -16.01
CA LEU A 386 12.22 15.64 -17.25
C LEU A 386 10.74 15.38 -17.51
N VAL A 387 10.01 14.88 -16.50
CA VAL A 387 8.57 14.63 -16.59
C VAL A 387 7.81 15.91 -16.92
N LYS A 388 8.14 17.03 -16.25
CA LYS A 388 7.48 18.32 -16.49
C LYS A 388 7.79 18.90 -17.86
N ILE A 389 9.00 18.74 -18.38
CA ILE A 389 9.37 19.16 -19.73
C ILE A 389 8.58 18.35 -20.75
N CYS A 390 8.49 17.03 -20.61
CA CYS A 390 7.68 16.19 -21.48
C CYS A 390 6.20 16.61 -21.48
N LEU A 391 5.66 16.94 -20.31
CA LEU A 391 4.27 17.40 -20.15
C LEU A 391 4.07 18.91 -20.45
N SER A 392 5.14 19.68 -20.65
CA SER A 392 5.07 21.13 -20.81
C SER A 392 4.26 21.55 -22.04
N PHE A 393 4.33 20.76 -23.12
CA PHE A 393 3.52 20.98 -24.32
C PHE A 393 2.02 20.88 -24.05
N VAL A 394 1.63 19.94 -23.17
CA VAL A 394 0.24 19.74 -22.77
C VAL A 394 -0.22 20.94 -21.93
N GLN A 395 0.61 21.39 -20.99
CA GLN A 395 0.36 22.60 -20.19
C GLN A 395 0.25 23.85 -21.08
N TYR A 396 1.11 24.01 -22.08
CA TYR A 396 1.04 25.12 -23.03
C TYR A 396 -0.31 25.20 -23.75
N LYS A 397 -0.80 24.08 -24.26
CA LYS A 397 -2.14 24.01 -24.87
C LYS A 397 -3.25 24.37 -23.89
N GLN A 398 -3.11 23.99 -22.63
CA GLN A 398 -4.02 24.37 -21.55
C GLN A 398 -4.10 25.89 -21.40
N PHE A 399 -2.95 26.54 -21.24
CA PHE A 399 -2.86 27.98 -21.01
C PHE A 399 -3.34 28.77 -22.21
N LEU A 400 -3.00 28.35 -23.43
CA LEU A 400 -3.52 28.97 -24.65
C LEU A 400 -5.06 28.89 -24.71
N SER A 401 -5.66 27.76 -24.30
CA SER A 401 -7.13 27.64 -24.24
C SER A 401 -7.74 28.58 -23.20
N GLN A 402 -7.15 28.65 -22.00
CA GLN A 402 -7.60 29.55 -20.94
C GLN A 402 -7.51 31.03 -21.35
N ALA A 403 -6.42 31.43 -22.00
CA ALA A 403 -6.24 32.80 -22.47
C ALA A 403 -7.27 33.19 -23.55
N LYS A 404 -7.54 32.31 -24.52
CA LYS A 404 -8.64 32.54 -25.48
C LYS A 404 -9.98 32.71 -24.79
N MET A 405 -10.21 31.96 -23.72
CA MET A 405 -11.47 32.04 -22.98
C MET A 405 -11.58 33.32 -22.14
N LYS A 406 -10.46 33.81 -21.59
CA LYS A 406 -10.37 35.13 -20.97
C LYS A 406 -10.71 36.26 -21.96
N ILE A 407 -10.20 36.18 -23.20
CA ILE A 407 -10.50 37.15 -24.26
C ILE A 407 -11.98 37.12 -24.67
N LEU A 408 -12.60 35.93 -24.74
CA LEU A 408 -14.00 35.77 -25.12
C LEU A 408 -14.99 36.10 -24.00
N LYS A 409 -14.52 36.22 -22.75
CA LYS A 409 -15.34 36.50 -21.59
C LYS A 409 -16.36 37.65 -21.76
N PRO A 410 -15.98 38.87 -22.20
CA PRO A 410 -16.94 39.97 -22.35
C PRO A 410 -18.08 39.63 -23.31
N GLU A 411 -17.79 38.93 -24.40
CA GLU A 411 -18.83 38.50 -25.35
C GLU A 411 -19.71 37.38 -24.78
N LEU A 412 -19.14 36.50 -23.97
CA LEU A 412 -19.89 35.44 -23.28
C LEU A 412 -20.80 36.00 -22.20
N ASP A 413 -20.35 37.01 -21.45
CA ASP A 413 -21.16 37.68 -20.45
C ASP A 413 -22.29 38.49 -21.12
N ALA A 414 -22.05 39.12 -22.27
CA ALA A 414 -23.10 39.76 -23.07
C ALA A 414 -24.17 38.76 -23.57
N ILE A 415 -23.79 37.56 -24.00
CA ILE A 415 -24.73 36.49 -24.38
C ILE A 415 -25.58 36.07 -23.17
N ARG A 416 -24.95 35.91 -22.00
CA ARG A 416 -25.65 35.57 -20.74
C ARG A 416 -26.64 36.65 -20.35
N GLU A 417 -26.27 37.92 -20.47
CA GLU A 417 -27.17 39.03 -20.16
C GLU A 417 -28.34 39.14 -21.12
N LYS A 418 -28.10 38.92 -22.42
CA LYS A 418 -29.15 38.92 -23.45
C LYS A 418 -30.15 37.78 -23.28
N HIS A 419 -29.69 36.63 -22.77
CA HIS A 419 -30.49 35.41 -22.65
C HIS A 419 -30.73 34.97 -21.19
N LYS A 420 -30.83 35.90 -20.23
CA LYS A 420 -31.12 35.61 -18.81
C LYS A 420 -32.32 34.68 -18.61
N ASN A 421 -33.39 34.89 -19.38
CA ASN A 421 -34.64 34.13 -19.27
C ASN A 421 -34.68 32.84 -20.12
N ASN A 422 -33.64 32.55 -20.91
CA ASN A 422 -33.56 31.35 -21.75
C ASN A 422 -32.14 30.75 -21.69
N LYS A 423 -31.89 29.99 -20.62
CA LYS A 423 -30.60 29.35 -20.32
C LYS A 423 -30.13 28.43 -21.45
N MET A 424 -31.07 27.76 -22.12
CA MET A 424 -30.77 26.83 -23.20
C MET A 424 -30.22 27.56 -24.43
N LYS A 425 -30.87 28.65 -24.81
CA LYS A 425 -30.39 29.51 -25.90
C LYS A 425 -29.08 30.20 -25.55
N ALA A 426 -28.90 30.63 -24.30
CA ALA A 426 -27.63 31.15 -23.80
C ALA A 426 -26.48 30.14 -23.94
N GLN A 427 -26.74 28.86 -23.62
CA GLN A 427 -25.77 27.77 -23.75
C GLN A 427 -25.45 27.45 -25.22
N GLN A 428 -26.45 27.42 -26.10
CA GLN A 428 -26.26 27.22 -27.55
C GLN A 428 -25.41 28.34 -28.17
N GLU A 429 -25.74 29.62 -27.90
CA GLU A 429 -24.99 30.76 -28.42
C GLU A 429 -23.57 30.82 -27.84
N THR A 430 -23.41 30.48 -26.56
CA THR A 430 -22.09 30.32 -25.92
C THR A 430 -21.25 29.28 -26.63
N MET A 431 -21.80 28.08 -26.89
CA MET A 431 -21.09 27.00 -27.57
C MET A 431 -20.75 27.35 -29.02
N ALA A 432 -21.67 28.02 -29.72
CA ALA A 432 -21.47 28.48 -31.09
C ALA A 432 -20.33 29.52 -31.16
N LEU A 433 -20.30 30.48 -30.23
CA LEU A 433 -19.25 31.49 -30.15
C LEU A 433 -17.89 30.85 -29.86
N GLN A 434 -17.82 29.97 -28.85
CA GLN A 434 -16.60 29.24 -28.48
C GLN A 434 -16.05 28.42 -29.66
N THR A 435 -16.94 27.72 -30.38
CA THR A 435 -16.57 26.92 -31.56
C THR A 435 -16.03 27.78 -32.71
N LYS A 436 -16.68 28.91 -33.01
CA LYS A 436 -16.23 29.88 -34.03
C LYS A 436 -14.88 30.49 -33.66
N ALA A 437 -14.68 30.83 -32.40
CA ALA A 437 -13.42 31.37 -31.91
C ALA A 437 -12.31 30.30 -31.76
N GLY A 438 -12.63 29.01 -31.91
CA GLY A 438 -11.69 27.91 -31.72
C GLY A 438 -11.16 27.80 -30.29
N ALA A 439 -12.01 28.16 -29.33
CA ALA A 439 -11.79 27.96 -27.90
C ALA A 439 -12.75 26.87 -27.41
N SER A 440 -12.28 25.95 -26.55
CA SER A 440 -13.12 24.88 -26.00
C SER A 440 -12.95 24.84 -24.49
N PRO A 441 -14.05 24.84 -23.70
CA PRO A 441 -13.99 24.63 -22.25
C PRO A 441 -13.29 23.31 -21.90
N MET A 442 -13.54 22.25 -22.69
CA MET A 442 -12.98 20.90 -22.49
C MET A 442 -11.47 20.84 -22.77
N ALA A 443 -10.94 21.73 -23.63
CA ALA A 443 -9.51 21.80 -23.87
C ALA A 443 -8.73 22.31 -22.63
N GLY A 444 -9.41 22.93 -21.66
CA GLY A 444 -8.82 23.34 -20.39
C GLY A 444 -8.65 22.22 -19.37
N CYS A 445 -9.46 21.16 -19.42
CA CYS A 445 -9.41 20.03 -18.47
C CYS A 445 -8.66 18.79 -19.03
N LEU A 446 -8.53 18.68 -20.35
CA LEU A 446 -7.78 17.59 -21.00
C LEU A 446 -6.35 17.39 -20.46
N PRO A 447 -5.59 18.46 -20.13
CA PRO A 447 -4.27 18.33 -19.51
C PRO A 447 -4.27 17.64 -18.15
N ALA A 448 -5.28 17.90 -17.31
CA ALA A 448 -5.41 17.23 -16.02
C ALA A 448 -5.65 15.72 -16.19
N LEU A 449 -6.44 15.32 -17.19
CA LEU A 449 -6.69 13.91 -17.51
C LEU A 449 -5.44 13.19 -18.01
N ILE A 450 -4.63 13.85 -18.86
CA ILE A 450 -3.36 13.26 -19.34
C ILE A 450 -2.30 13.21 -18.22
N GLN A 451 -2.34 14.16 -17.30
CA GLN A 451 -1.39 14.20 -16.18
C GLN A 451 -1.75 13.21 -15.06
N LEU A 452 -3.02 12.82 -14.91
CA LEU A 452 -3.49 11.93 -13.84
C LEU A 452 -2.79 10.56 -13.84
N PRO A 453 -2.55 9.88 -14.98
CA PRO A 453 -1.74 8.66 -15.03
C PRO A 453 -0.32 8.82 -14.50
N VAL A 454 0.38 9.86 -14.94
CA VAL A 454 1.75 10.16 -14.53
C VAL A 454 1.81 10.46 -13.03
N PHE A 455 0.85 11.23 -12.55
CA PHE A 455 0.72 11.58 -11.13
C PHE A 455 0.51 10.35 -10.25
N TYR A 456 -0.44 9.49 -10.61
CA TYR A 456 -0.78 8.31 -9.81
C TYR A 456 0.34 7.28 -9.84
N ALA A 457 1.00 7.11 -11.00
CA ALA A 457 2.18 6.26 -11.11
C ALA A 457 3.29 6.74 -10.14
N LEU A 458 3.63 8.03 -10.14
CA LEU A 458 4.61 8.57 -9.18
C LEU A 458 4.17 8.44 -7.72
N PHE A 459 2.87 8.61 -7.45
CA PHE A 459 2.31 8.42 -6.11
C PHE A 459 2.47 6.98 -5.59
N GLN A 460 2.45 5.99 -6.48
CA GLN A 460 2.74 4.58 -6.15
C GLN A 460 4.24 4.27 -6.15
N PHE A 461 5.02 4.97 -6.98
CA PHE A 461 6.47 4.78 -7.10
C PHE A 461 7.22 5.17 -5.83
N PHE A 462 6.99 6.38 -5.29
CA PHE A 462 7.77 6.86 -4.14
C PHE A 462 7.67 5.96 -2.90
N PRO A 463 6.48 5.49 -2.49
CA PRO A 463 6.35 4.56 -1.37
C PRO A 463 6.95 3.18 -1.61
N SER A 464 7.06 2.72 -2.87
CA SER A 464 7.60 1.40 -3.22
C SER A 464 9.10 1.42 -3.55
N ALA A 465 9.70 2.60 -3.72
CA ALA A 465 11.10 2.74 -4.08
C ALA A 465 12.03 2.47 -2.88
N PHE A 466 12.45 1.21 -2.72
CA PHE A 466 13.40 0.77 -1.69
C PHE A 466 14.69 1.60 -1.68
N ASP A 467 15.17 2.02 -2.85
CA ASP A 467 16.34 2.87 -3.04
C ASP A 467 16.33 4.19 -2.24
N LEU A 468 15.16 4.72 -1.91
CA LEU A 468 15.00 5.97 -1.16
C LEU A 468 15.23 5.78 0.34
N ARG A 469 15.21 4.53 0.82
CA ARG A 469 15.31 4.21 2.23
C ARG A 469 16.64 4.68 2.80
N GLN A 470 16.56 5.45 3.89
CA GLN A 470 17.72 6.02 4.60
C GLN A 470 18.63 6.88 3.69
N LYS A 471 18.07 7.49 2.64
CA LYS A 471 18.79 8.47 1.83
C LYS A 471 18.43 9.86 2.28
N SER A 472 19.41 10.62 2.74
CA SER A 472 19.21 12.00 3.18
C SER A 472 19.20 13.00 2.02
N PHE A 473 18.43 14.07 2.16
CA PHE A 473 18.49 15.25 1.28
C PHE A 473 18.05 16.53 2.00
N LEU A 474 18.91 17.55 1.97
CA LEU A 474 18.71 18.82 2.68
C LEU A 474 18.52 18.60 4.19
N TRP A 475 17.32 18.81 4.72
CA TRP A 475 16.96 18.59 6.13
C TRP A 475 16.23 17.27 6.37
N ALA A 476 15.87 16.53 5.32
CA ALA A 476 15.27 15.21 5.46
C ALA A 476 16.38 14.17 5.59
N ASP A 477 16.41 13.47 6.71
CA ASP A 477 17.39 12.41 6.95
C ASP A 477 17.06 11.13 6.17
N ASP A 478 15.78 10.92 5.84
CA ASP A 478 15.29 9.76 5.08
C ASP A 478 14.19 10.16 4.09
N LEU A 479 14.46 9.98 2.79
CA LEU A 479 13.51 10.25 1.69
C LEU A 479 12.33 9.28 1.64
N SER A 480 12.44 8.10 2.25
CA SER A 480 11.35 7.11 2.35
C SER A 480 10.43 7.34 3.55
N SER A 481 10.85 8.16 4.51
CA SER A 481 10.08 8.55 5.69
C SER A 481 9.69 10.02 5.66
N TYR A 482 8.85 10.46 6.58
CA TYR A 482 8.50 11.87 6.71
C TYR A 482 9.68 12.68 7.25
N ASP A 483 9.80 13.95 6.85
CA ASP A 483 10.80 14.87 7.37
C ASP A 483 10.32 15.53 8.67
N VAL A 484 11.23 15.90 9.58
CA VAL A 484 10.88 16.55 10.85
C VAL A 484 11.73 17.78 11.07
N ILE A 485 11.08 18.92 11.25
CA ILE A 485 11.74 20.17 11.68
C ILE A 485 11.37 20.59 13.10
N ALA A 486 10.22 20.12 13.59
CA ALA A 486 9.75 20.38 14.94
C ALA A 486 8.82 19.25 15.40
N GLU A 487 8.98 18.83 16.65
CA GLU A 487 8.08 17.91 17.33
C GLU A 487 7.07 18.70 18.16
N LEU A 488 5.82 18.26 18.14
CA LEU A 488 4.73 18.85 18.90
C LEU A 488 4.54 18.03 20.19
N PRO A 489 4.32 18.66 21.35
CA PRO A 489 4.07 17.95 22.60
C PRO A 489 2.67 17.33 22.69
N PHE A 490 1.88 17.43 21.61
CA PHE A 490 0.53 16.88 21.49
C PHE A 490 0.32 16.33 20.08
N ASN A 491 -0.55 15.33 19.95
CA ASN A 491 -0.94 14.76 18.66
C ASN A 491 -2.16 15.49 18.10
N ILE A 492 -2.10 15.95 16.85
CA ILE A 492 -3.25 16.54 16.14
C ILE A 492 -3.86 15.47 15.24
N PRO A 493 -5.16 15.16 15.36
CA PRO A 493 -5.83 14.19 14.49
C PRO A 493 -5.60 14.50 13.00
N PHE A 494 -5.29 13.47 12.20
CA PHE A 494 -4.95 13.53 10.77
C PHE A 494 -3.66 14.27 10.39
N TYR A 495 -3.04 15.02 11.30
CA TYR A 495 -1.78 15.74 11.04
C TYR A 495 -0.58 15.00 11.64
N GLY A 496 -0.73 14.45 12.84
CA GLY A 496 0.35 13.81 13.60
C GLY A 496 0.91 14.69 14.72
N ASN A 497 2.05 14.27 15.26
CA ASN A 497 2.76 14.90 16.37
C ASN A 497 4.04 15.64 15.93
N HIS A 498 4.26 15.83 14.63
CA HIS A 498 5.44 16.53 14.10
C HIS A 498 5.07 17.49 12.98
N VAL A 499 5.99 18.37 12.65
CA VAL A 499 5.88 19.31 11.54
C VAL A 499 6.95 18.98 10.50
N SER A 500 6.49 18.73 9.27
CA SER A 500 7.32 18.44 8.10
C SER A 500 7.47 19.67 7.20
N LEU A 501 8.68 20.02 6.80
CA LEU A 501 8.95 21.22 6.01
C LEU A 501 8.68 21.01 4.51
N PHE A 502 8.99 19.84 3.93
CA PHE A 502 8.68 19.59 2.52
C PHE A 502 7.18 19.68 2.24
N PRO A 503 6.27 19.11 3.05
CA PRO A 503 4.83 19.33 2.94
C PRO A 503 4.43 20.81 3.01
N ILE A 504 5.01 21.60 3.93
CA ILE A 504 4.74 23.04 4.01
C ILE A 504 5.15 23.74 2.71
N LEU A 505 6.37 23.50 2.23
CA LEU A 505 6.87 24.10 1.00
C LEU A 505 6.04 23.67 -0.22
N ALA A 506 5.68 22.39 -0.30
CA ALA A 506 4.79 21.86 -1.33
C ALA A 506 3.43 22.56 -1.29
N SER A 507 2.81 22.70 -0.11
CA SER A 507 1.53 23.39 0.06
C SER A 507 1.61 24.88 -0.31
N VAL A 508 2.68 25.58 0.06
CA VAL A 508 2.91 26.97 -0.37
C VAL A 508 3.05 27.04 -1.90
N ALA A 509 3.81 26.13 -2.52
CA ALA A 509 3.94 26.07 -3.96
C ALA A 509 2.59 25.76 -4.65
N ILE A 510 1.80 24.83 -4.11
CA ILE A 510 0.44 24.54 -4.59
C ILE A 510 -0.44 25.79 -4.48
N PHE A 511 -0.39 26.52 -3.37
CA PHE A 511 -1.14 27.75 -3.19
C PHE A 511 -0.82 28.79 -4.27
N PHE A 512 0.47 29.04 -4.53
CA PHE A 512 0.88 29.98 -5.58
C PHE A 512 0.54 29.48 -6.99
N TYR A 513 0.74 28.19 -7.26
CA TYR A 513 0.34 27.55 -8.51
C TYR A 513 -1.16 27.68 -8.75
N MET A 514 -1.98 27.37 -7.75
CA MET A 514 -3.43 27.55 -7.80
C MET A 514 -3.81 29.01 -7.95
N ARG A 515 -3.13 29.95 -7.28
CA ARG A 515 -3.42 31.38 -7.44
C ARG A 515 -3.21 31.85 -8.89
N LEU A 516 -2.13 31.39 -9.53
CA LEU A 516 -1.80 31.74 -10.91
C LEU A 516 -2.76 31.10 -11.93
N THR A 517 -3.19 29.87 -11.69
CA THR A 517 -4.08 29.12 -12.59
C THR A 517 -5.57 29.41 -12.34
N THR A 518 -6.01 29.41 -11.09
CA THR A 518 -7.40 29.65 -10.67
C THR A 518 -7.83 31.09 -10.92
N GLY A 519 -6.91 32.07 -10.85
CA GLY A 519 -7.19 33.45 -11.25
C GLY A 519 -7.68 33.59 -12.70
N GLN A 520 -7.29 32.65 -13.58
CA GLN A 520 -7.76 32.59 -14.97
C GLN A 520 -9.07 31.78 -15.08
N ASN A 521 -9.16 30.63 -14.42
CA ASN A 521 -10.31 29.72 -14.51
C ASN A 521 -11.59 30.27 -13.84
N VAL A 522 -11.47 30.96 -12.70
CA VAL A 522 -12.59 31.61 -11.99
C VAL A 522 -13.24 32.72 -12.82
N GLN A 523 -12.46 33.38 -13.67
CA GLN A 523 -12.99 34.44 -14.52
C GLN A 523 -13.84 33.88 -15.67
N THR A 524 -13.63 32.62 -16.07
CA THR A 524 -14.26 32.03 -17.25
C THR A 524 -15.36 31.01 -16.94
N ALA A 525 -15.55 30.64 -15.67
CA ALA A 525 -16.57 29.67 -15.28
C ALA A 525 -17.99 30.21 -15.54
N PRO A 526 -18.88 29.43 -16.19
CA PRO A 526 -20.27 29.82 -16.35
C PRO A 526 -20.98 29.87 -15.00
N GLN A 527 -21.46 31.05 -14.62
CA GLN A 527 -22.44 31.18 -13.54
C GLN A 527 -23.76 30.57 -14.03
N GLN A 528 -24.06 29.35 -13.59
CA GLN A 528 -25.38 28.74 -13.75
C GLN A 528 -26.14 28.93 -12.44
N GLU A 529 -27.21 29.73 -12.46
CA GLU A 529 -28.13 29.83 -11.32
C GLU A 529 -28.80 28.47 -11.08
N GLY A 530 -28.60 27.89 -9.89
CA GLY A 530 -29.09 26.57 -9.48
C GLY A 530 -27.99 25.55 -9.15
N MET A 531 -26.72 25.83 -9.49
CA MET A 531 -25.54 25.08 -9.04
C MET A 531 -24.75 25.96 -8.04
N PRO A 532 -24.03 25.38 -7.06
CA PRO A 532 -23.16 26.17 -6.19
C PRO A 532 -22.21 27.02 -7.04
N ASP A 533 -22.03 28.29 -6.65
CA ASP A 533 -21.26 29.29 -7.39
C ASP A 533 -19.83 28.75 -7.64
N MET A 534 -19.60 28.18 -8.82
CA MET A 534 -18.35 27.48 -9.16
C MET A 534 -17.12 28.39 -8.99
N ALA A 535 -17.31 29.70 -9.13
CA ALA A 535 -16.30 30.72 -8.84
C ALA A 535 -15.95 30.78 -7.34
N LYS A 536 -16.93 30.64 -6.44
CA LYS A 536 -16.71 30.52 -4.99
C LYS A 536 -16.11 29.16 -4.64
N MET A 537 -16.59 28.07 -5.24
CA MET A 537 -16.02 26.73 -5.01
C MET A 537 -14.54 26.67 -5.39
N MET A 538 -14.15 27.20 -6.55
CA MET A 538 -12.74 27.27 -6.96
C MET A 538 -11.91 28.18 -6.04
N LYS A 539 -12.48 29.29 -5.53
CA LYS A 539 -11.81 30.12 -4.52
C LYS A 539 -11.60 29.37 -3.21
N TYR A 540 -12.60 28.65 -2.72
CA TYR A 540 -12.45 27.81 -1.53
C TYR A 540 -11.43 26.71 -1.76
N MET A 541 -11.47 26.03 -2.90
CA MET A 541 -10.48 25.01 -3.28
C MET A 541 -9.05 25.58 -3.30
N MET A 542 -8.85 26.80 -3.80
CA MET A 542 -7.54 27.45 -3.84
C MET A 542 -6.92 27.65 -2.45
N TYR A 543 -7.71 27.96 -1.42
CA TYR A 543 -7.20 28.16 -0.06
C TYR A 543 -7.22 26.86 0.76
N PHE A 544 -8.24 26.04 0.57
CA PHE A 544 -8.43 24.80 1.33
C PHE A 544 -7.51 23.67 0.88
N SER A 545 -7.32 23.50 -0.44
CA SER A 545 -6.51 22.39 -0.97
C SER A 545 -5.05 22.41 -0.47
N PRO A 546 -4.32 23.55 -0.45
CA PRO A 546 -2.98 23.61 0.15
C PRO A 546 -2.96 23.15 1.62
N ILE A 547 -3.97 23.53 2.41
CA ILE A 547 -4.06 23.14 3.81
C ILE A 547 -4.35 21.64 3.91
N MET A 548 -5.32 21.14 3.16
CA MET A 548 -5.62 19.70 3.11
C MET A 548 -4.41 18.86 2.69
N MET A 549 -3.67 19.29 1.66
CA MET A 549 -2.46 18.60 1.20
C MET A 549 -1.33 18.66 2.22
N LEU A 550 -1.27 19.71 3.04
CA LEU A 550 -0.30 19.82 4.14
C LEU A 550 -0.55 18.71 5.17
N PHE A 551 -1.80 18.56 5.61
CA PHE A 551 -2.18 17.50 6.55
C PHE A 551 -1.94 16.11 5.97
N PHE A 552 -2.32 15.93 4.70
CA PHE A 552 -2.14 14.66 4.02
C PHE A 552 -0.66 14.27 3.88
N PHE A 553 0.21 15.17 3.44
CA PHE A 553 1.62 14.85 3.20
C PHE A 553 2.51 14.84 4.44
N ASN A 554 2.03 15.36 5.58
CA ASN A 554 2.84 15.39 6.81
C ASN A 554 3.27 13.99 7.28
N ASN A 555 2.46 12.97 7.01
CA ASN A 555 2.73 11.57 7.39
C ASN A 555 3.20 10.70 6.22
N TYR A 556 3.56 11.28 5.08
CA TYR A 556 4.03 10.55 3.90
C TYR A 556 5.55 10.68 3.72
N ALA A 557 6.12 9.81 2.90
CA ALA A 557 7.52 9.88 2.48
C ALA A 557 7.90 11.29 1.97
N SER A 558 8.97 11.85 2.51
CA SER A 558 9.46 13.19 2.17
C SER A 558 9.90 13.28 0.71
N GLY A 559 10.33 12.18 0.09
CA GLY A 559 10.62 12.11 -1.35
C GLY A 559 9.39 12.41 -2.22
N LEU A 560 8.20 11.96 -1.81
CA LEU A 560 6.94 12.32 -2.46
C LEU A 560 6.70 13.83 -2.32
N SER A 561 6.80 14.38 -1.10
CA SER A 561 6.57 15.81 -0.86
C SER A 561 7.58 16.71 -1.59
N LEU A 562 8.85 16.30 -1.68
CA LEU A 562 9.89 16.95 -2.48
C LEU A 562 9.51 16.97 -3.96
N TYR A 563 9.07 15.84 -4.52
CA TYR A 563 8.56 15.78 -5.89
C TYR A 563 7.44 16.80 -6.10
N TYR A 564 6.45 16.87 -5.21
CA TYR A 564 5.35 17.84 -5.34
C TYR A 564 5.83 19.29 -5.26
N PHE A 565 6.75 19.59 -4.34
CA PHE A 565 7.31 20.92 -4.23
C PHE A 565 7.98 21.36 -5.54
N ILE A 566 8.93 20.57 -6.05
CA ILE A 566 9.64 20.85 -7.29
C ILE A 566 8.69 20.87 -8.50
N SER A 567 7.77 19.92 -8.57
CA SER A 567 6.75 19.79 -9.61
C SER A 567 5.88 21.04 -9.73
N ASN A 568 5.45 21.61 -8.60
CA ASN A 568 4.68 22.85 -8.57
C ASN A 568 5.53 24.07 -8.90
N LEU A 569 6.77 24.16 -8.41
CA LEU A 569 7.68 25.26 -8.76
C LEU A 569 7.97 25.32 -10.27
N ILE A 570 8.24 24.17 -10.89
CA ILE A 570 8.45 24.10 -12.35
C ILE A 570 7.18 24.50 -13.09
N SER A 571 6.01 24.03 -12.64
CA SER A 571 4.74 24.44 -13.23
C SER A 571 4.50 25.95 -13.11
N ILE A 572 4.84 26.58 -11.99
CA ILE A 572 4.82 28.04 -11.84
C ILE A 572 5.78 28.70 -12.84
N GLY A 573 7.02 28.21 -12.94
CA GLY A 573 8.00 28.70 -13.90
C GLY A 573 7.51 28.62 -15.35
N ILE A 574 6.96 27.48 -15.76
CA ILE A 574 6.35 27.27 -17.08
C ILE A 574 5.23 28.28 -17.31
N ILE A 575 4.35 28.51 -16.34
CA ILE A 575 3.27 29.50 -16.44
C ILE A 575 3.83 30.92 -16.65
N LEU A 576 4.82 31.31 -15.86
CA LEU A 576 5.42 32.64 -15.95
C LEU A 576 6.11 32.84 -17.30
N VAL A 577 6.83 31.84 -17.79
CA VAL A 577 7.44 31.86 -19.12
C VAL A 577 6.37 31.99 -20.21
N ILE A 578 5.34 31.15 -20.15
CA ILE A 578 4.24 31.17 -21.12
C ILE A 578 3.55 32.53 -21.12
N LYS A 579 3.21 33.06 -19.96
CA LYS A 579 2.46 34.32 -19.83
C LYS A 579 3.26 35.54 -20.26
N ASN A 580 4.56 35.58 -19.93
CA ASN A 580 5.37 36.78 -20.15
C ASN A 580 6.14 36.77 -21.48
N PHE A 581 6.48 35.59 -22.02
CA PHE A 581 7.34 35.48 -23.21
C PHE A 581 6.67 34.83 -24.42
N ILE A 582 5.63 34.02 -24.24
CA ILE A 582 5.03 33.25 -25.35
C ILE A 582 3.65 33.78 -25.73
N LEU A 583 2.83 34.15 -24.75
CA LEU A 583 1.48 34.66 -25.00
C LEU A 583 1.48 36.17 -25.25
N ASP A 584 1.15 36.51 -26.49
CA ASP A 584 0.87 37.87 -26.93
C ASP A 584 -0.67 38.00 -27.09
N GLU A 585 -1.32 38.67 -26.12
CA GLU A 585 -2.79 38.75 -26.05
C GLU A 585 -3.37 39.39 -27.33
N ASP A 586 -2.67 40.36 -27.93
CA ASP A 586 -3.10 41.05 -29.16
C ASP A 586 -3.06 40.13 -30.38
N LYS A 587 -1.97 39.35 -30.53
CA LYS A 587 -1.88 38.33 -31.59
C LYS A 587 -2.97 37.26 -31.45
N ILE A 588 -3.28 36.84 -30.22
CA ILE A 588 -4.33 35.85 -29.97
C ILE A 588 -5.71 36.44 -30.29
N HIS A 589 -5.96 37.70 -29.91
CA HIS A 589 -7.21 38.39 -30.23
C HIS A 589 -7.40 38.53 -31.75
N ALA A 590 -6.35 38.93 -32.48
CA ALA A 590 -6.35 38.99 -33.95
C ALA A 590 -6.63 37.63 -34.58
N GLN A 591 -5.97 36.55 -34.12
CA GLN A 591 -6.22 35.19 -34.58
C GLN A 591 -7.64 34.70 -34.31
N ILE A 592 -8.25 35.09 -33.17
CA ILE A 592 -9.65 34.78 -32.87
C ILE A 592 -10.57 35.50 -33.86
N GLN A 593 -10.33 36.79 -34.13
CA GLN A 593 -11.15 37.55 -35.08
C GLN A 593 -11.04 37.00 -36.51
N GLU A 594 -9.85 36.61 -36.96
CA GLU A 594 -9.69 35.93 -38.25
C GLU A 594 -10.40 34.58 -38.29
N LYS A 595 -10.27 33.77 -37.23
CA LYS A 595 -10.95 32.47 -37.14
C LYS A 595 -12.47 32.59 -37.11
N LYS A 596 -13.01 33.65 -36.52
CA LYS A 596 -14.45 33.97 -36.57
C LYS A 596 -14.94 34.30 -37.98
N LYS A 597 -14.08 34.85 -38.85
CA LYS A 597 -14.39 35.16 -40.25
C LYS A 597 -14.37 33.92 -41.16
N GLN A 598 -13.68 32.86 -40.75
CA GLN A 598 -13.58 31.62 -41.52
C GLN A 598 -14.78 30.68 -41.24
N PRO A 599 -15.44 30.11 -42.27
CA PRO A 599 -16.49 29.12 -42.07
C PRO A 599 -15.89 27.80 -41.57
N ARG A 600 -16.11 27.46 -40.30
CA ARG A 600 -15.73 26.15 -39.73
C ARG A 600 -16.86 25.15 -39.87
N LYS A 601 -16.58 23.99 -40.48
CA LYS A 601 -17.48 22.82 -40.44
C LYS A 601 -17.52 22.27 -39.01
N GLN A 602 -18.72 22.21 -38.43
CA GLN A 602 -18.94 21.57 -37.12
C GLN A 602 -18.58 20.08 -37.21
N ASN A 603 -17.86 19.57 -36.22
CA ASN A 603 -17.50 18.16 -36.16
C ASN A 603 -18.73 17.29 -35.80
N ARG A 604 -18.72 15.98 -36.11
CA ARG A 604 -19.90 15.08 -35.90
C ARG A 604 -20.47 15.16 -34.48
N PHE A 605 -19.60 15.20 -33.47
CA PHE A 605 -19.99 15.34 -32.07
C PHE A 605 -20.68 16.68 -31.76
N GLN A 606 -20.16 17.78 -32.32
CA GLN A 606 -20.73 19.12 -32.12
C GLN A 606 -22.12 19.24 -32.75
N ARG A 607 -22.33 18.64 -33.94
CA ARG A 607 -23.66 18.56 -34.58
C ARG A 607 -24.65 17.78 -33.74
N LYS A 608 -24.26 16.59 -33.27
CA LYS A 608 -25.12 15.74 -32.44
C LYS A 608 -25.50 16.42 -31.11
N MET A 609 -24.57 17.15 -30.50
CA MET A 609 -24.84 17.92 -29.29
C MET A 609 -25.77 19.12 -29.55
N ALA A 610 -25.62 19.81 -30.69
CA ALA A 610 -26.52 20.88 -31.10
C ALA A 610 -27.95 20.37 -31.37
N GLU A 611 -28.09 19.26 -32.11
CA GLU A 611 -29.37 18.59 -32.37
C GLU A 611 -30.06 18.17 -31.07
N MET A 612 -29.31 17.61 -30.11
CA MET A 612 -29.83 17.21 -28.81
C MET A 612 -30.33 18.42 -28.00
N MET A 613 -29.63 19.56 -28.06
CA MET A 613 -30.09 20.79 -27.43
C MET A 613 -31.33 21.38 -28.14
N GLU A 614 -31.41 21.35 -29.46
CA GLU A 614 -32.60 21.83 -30.17
C GLU A 614 -33.84 20.97 -29.85
N GLN A 615 -33.68 19.65 -29.77
CA GLN A 615 -34.75 18.72 -29.39
C GLN A 615 -35.25 18.97 -27.97
N ALA A 616 -34.34 19.17 -27.01
CA ALA A 616 -34.74 19.47 -25.63
C ALA A 616 -35.42 20.86 -25.50
N GLU A 617 -35.07 21.84 -26.34
CA GLU A 617 -35.77 23.14 -26.38
C GLU A 617 -37.19 22.99 -26.93
N GLN A 618 -37.36 22.19 -28.00
CA GLN A 618 -38.67 21.89 -28.56
C GLN A 618 -39.56 21.14 -27.55
N GLN A 619 -38.99 20.19 -26.80
CA GLN A 619 -39.71 19.49 -25.72
C GLN A 619 -40.13 20.43 -24.59
N GLN A 620 -39.27 21.35 -24.15
CA GLN A 620 -39.62 22.35 -23.13
C GLN A 620 -40.71 23.31 -23.61
N LYS A 621 -40.64 23.78 -24.86
CA LYS A 621 -41.68 24.62 -25.47
C LYS A 621 -43.02 23.89 -25.60
N MET A 622 -43.02 22.62 -25.99
CA MET A 622 -44.23 21.80 -26.03
C MET A 622 -44.82 21.56 -24.64
N GLN A 623 -43.99 21.36 -23.61
CA GLN A 623 -44.48 21.23 -22.22
C GLN A 623 -45.03 22.54 -21.66
N GLN A 624 -44.44 23.69 -21.98
CA GLN A 624 -44.96 25.01 -21.59
C GLN A 624 -46.29 25.33 -22.30
N ASN A 625 -46.41 24.98 -23.58
CA ASN A 625 -47.65 25.17 -24.34
C ASN A 625 -48.79 24.21 -23.91
N LYS A 626 -48.48 23.08 -23.26
CA LYS A 626 -49.48 22.19 -22.64
C LYS A 626 -49.90 22.63 -21.23
N ARG A 627 -49.17 23.56 -20.61
CA ARG A 627 -49.43 24.09 -19.26
C ARG A 627 -50.12 25.47 -19.26
N LYS A 628 -50.23 26.11 -20.42
CA LYS A 628 -51.12 27.25 -20.69
C LYS A 628 -52.40 26.72 -21.29
#